data_AF-A0A218P2B1-F1
#
_entry.id   AF-A0A218P2B1-F1
#
_cell.length_a   1.000
_cell.length_b   1.000
_cell.length_c   1.000
_cell.angle_alpha   90.00
_cell.angle_beta   90.00
_cell.angle_gamma   90.00
#
_symmetry.space_group_name_H-M   'P 1'
#
loop_
_entity.id
_entity.type
_entity.pdbx_description
1 polymer ?
#
loop_
_entity_poly.entity_id
_entity_poly.type
_entity_poly.pdbx_seq_one_letter_code
_entity_poly.pdbx_strand_id
1 'polypeptide(L)'
;MERLKALIGKKEDKIDFVSYLITVLLTNKELYSDEVLFRDAVEEIYRTLRSEVVEKGRKELADAYEDAVLLRASLSGAIEPPDKLLTEIKKDLAR
;
A
#
# COMPACT_ATOMS: atom_id res chain seq x y z
N MET A 1 8.66 0.64 13.33
CA MET A 1 7.22 0.54 13.72
C MET A 1 6.64 1.78 14.39
N GLU A 2 7.28 2.43 15.38
CA GLU A 2 6.65 3.57 16.09
C GLU A 2 6.46 4.84 15.24
N ARG A 3 7.32 5.08 14.24
CA ARG A 3 7.23 6.28 13.39
C ARG A 3 6.05 6.26 12.41
N LEU A 4 5.71 5.10 11.86
CA LEU A 4 4.48 4.94 11.07
C LEU A 4 3.25 5.18 11.96
N LYS A 5 3.24 4.63 13.17
CA LYS A 5 2.15 4.80 14.15
C LYS A 5 1.87 6.26 14.54
N ALA A 6 2.86 7.15 14.49
CA ALA A 6 2.66 8.57 14.72
C ALA A 6 1.90 9.27 13.58
N LEU A 7 2.02 8.80 12.33
CA LEU A 7 1.22 9.26 11.19
C LEU A 7 -0.20 8.66 11.17
N ILE A 8 -0.41 7.54 11.89
CA ILE A 8 -1.64 6.72 11.89
C ILE A 8 -2.80 7.31 12.71
N GLY A 9 -2.56 8.37 13.49
CA GLY A 9 -3.36 8.74 14.66
C GLY A 9 -4.87 9.03 14.52
N LYS A 10 -5.56 8.82 13.39
CA LYS A 10 -7.01 9.12 13.29
C LYS A 10 -7.82 8.54 12.11
N LYS A 11 -7.46 7.40 11.51
CA LYS A 11 -8.31 6.77 10.48
C LYS A 11 -8.98 5.50 11.01
N GLU A 12 -10.30 5.57 11.21
CA GLU A 12 -11.14 4.43 11.64
C GLU A 12 -11.28 3.36 10.54
N ASP A 13 -11.04 3.71 9.26
CA ASP A 13 -11.11 2.80 8.14
C ASP A 13 -9.71 2.39 7.63
N LYS A 14 -9.50 1.07 7.49
CA LYS A 14 -8.24 0.47 7.06
C LYS A 14 -7.89 0.79 5.60
N ILE A 15 -8.88 0.96 4.74
CA ILE A 15 -8.70 1.33 3.33
C ILE A 15 -8.30 2.80 3.23
N ASP A 16 -8.93 3.66 4.02
CA ASP A 16 -8.53 5.07 4.11
C ASP A 16 -7.07 5.20 4.54
N PHE A 17 -6.61 4.32 5.43
CA PHE A 17 -5.22 4.25 5.84
C PHE A 17 -4.30 3.82 4.68
N VAL A 18 -4.64 2.76 3.94
CA VAL A 18 -3.89 2.32 2.76
C VAL A 18 -3.78 3.44 1.73
N SER A 19 -4.87 4.11 1.41
CA SER A 19 -4.91 5.24 0.46
C SER A 19 -4.03 6.42 0.91
N TYR A 20 -4.01 6.69 2.21
CA TYR A 20 -3.09 7.67 2.80
C TYR A 20 -1.62 7.23 2.65
N LEU A 21 -1.31 5.98 2.98
CA LEU A 21 0.05 5.45 2.89
C LEU A 21 0.60 5.57 1.46
N ILE A 22 -0.20 5.17 0.47
CA ILE A 22 0.14 5.30 -0.95
C ILE A 22 0.39 6.75 -1.33
N THR A 23 -0.46 7.68 -0.86
CA THR A 23 -0.27 9.11 -1.12
C THR A 23 1.04 9.62 -0.55
N VAL A 24 1.43 9.18 0.65
CA VAL A 24 2.70 9.54 1.27
C VAL A 24 3.88 8.99 0.45
N LEU A 25 3.81 7.73 0.02
CA LEU A 25 4.86 7.11 -0.81
C LEU A 25 5.04 7.83 -2.15
N LEU A 26 3.94 8.23 -2.81
CA LEU A 26 3.98 8.93 -4.10
C LEU A 26 4.47 10.38 -4.00
N THR A 27 4.22 11.06 -2.87
CA THR A 27 4.54 12.49 -2.71
C THR A 27 5.88 12.74 -2.04
N ASN A 28 6.41 11.76 -1.29
CA ASN A 28 7.66 11.91 -0.56
C ASN A 28 8.75 10.98 -1.09
N LYS A 29 9.59 11.51 -1.97
CA LYS A 29 10.75 10.78 -2.54
C LYS A 29 11.77 10.32 -1.51
N GLU A 30 11.87 10.98 -0.35
CA GLU A 30 12.79 10.55 0.71
C GLU A 30 12.35 9.24 1.35
N LEU A 31 11.04 9.05 1.55
CA LEU A 31 10.47 7.80 2.07
C LEU A 31 10.60 6.65 1.09
N TYR A 32 10.50 6.95 -0.20
CA TYR A 32 10.75 5.97 -1.27
C TYR A 32 12.22 5.55 -1.32
N SER A 33 13.14 6.48 -1.04
CA SER A 33 14.58 6.24 -1.07
C SER A 33 15.10 5.49 0.15
N ASP A 34 14.35 5.47 1.25
CA ASP A 34 14.62 4.63 2.41
C ASP A 34 14.02 3.23 2.20
N GLU A 35 14.87 2.29 1.80
CA GLU A 35 14.47 0.91 1.46
C GLU A 35 13.72 0.20 2.61
N VAL A 36 14.10 0.49 3.86
CA VAL A 36 13.48 -0.15 5.03
C VAL A 36 12.06 0.38 5.22
N LEU A 37 11.89 1.71 5.17
CA LEU A 37 10.58 2.35 5.31
C LEU A 37 9.67 2.01 4.13
N PHE A 38 10.22 1.97 2.92
CA PHE A 38 9.48 1.60 1.72
C PHE A 38 8.98 0.15 1.80
N ARG A 39 9.85 -0.79 2.18
CA ARG A 39 9.49 -2.20 2.38
C ARG A 39 8.42 -2.38 3.45
N ASP A 40 8.56 -1.71 4.60
CA ASP A 40 7.57 -1.76 5.68
C ASP A 40 6.19 -1.25 5.20
N ALA A 41 6.18 -0.15 4.44
CA ALA A 41 4.95 0.45 3.92
C ALA A 41 4.25 -0.46 2.91
N VAL A 42 4.99 -1.06 1.97
CA VAL A 42 4.45 -1.99 0.98
C VAL A 42 3.90 -3.25 1.65
N GLU A 43 4.59 -3.80 2.65
CA GLU A 43 4.10 -4.97 3.39
C GLU A 43 2.80 -4.66 4.14
N GLU A 44 2.66 -3.45 4.71
CA GLU A 44 1.45 -3.00 5.38
C GLU A 44 0.27 -2.84 4.41
N ILE A 45 0.50 -2.26 3.22
CA ILE A 45 -0.49 -2.17 2.13
C ILE A 45 -0.98 -3.57 1.75
N TYR A 46 -0.05 -4.49 1.48
CA TYR A 46 -0.36 -5.86 1.11
C TYR A 46 -1.17 -6.60 2.17
N ARG A 47 -0.74 -6.54 3.44
CA ARG A 47 -1.44 -7.23 4.54
C ARG A 47 -2.85 -6.71 4.75
N THR A 48 -3.01 -5.40 4.66
CA THR A 48 -4.32 -4.75 4.83
C THR A 48 -5.28 -5.18 3.73
N LEU A 49 -4.87 -5.06 2.47
CA LEU A 49 -5.71 -5.45 1.33
C LEU A 49 -5.99 -6.96 1.30
N ARG A 50 -5.01 -7.80 1.65
CA ARG A 50 -5.23 -9.24 1.80
C ARG A 50 -6.32 -9.54 2.83
N SER A 51 -6.29 -8.90 4.00
CA SER A 51 -7.31 -9.14 5.05
C SER A 51 -8.70 -8.68 4.58
N GLU A 52 -8.80 -7.53 3.92
CA GLU A 52 -10.08 -7.02 3.43
C GLU A 52 -10.66 -7.89 2.29
N VAL A 53 -9.83 -8.39 1.38
CA VAL A 53 -10.28 -9.22 0.25
C VAL A 53 -10.48 -10.69 0.66
N VAL A 54 -9.49 -11.32 1.27
CA VAL A 54 -9.48 -12.77 1.53
C VAL A 54 -10.28 -13.13 2.79
N GLU A 55 -10.14 -12.34 3.86
CA GLU A 55 -10.74 -12.67 5.15
C GLU A 55 -12.13 -12.06 5.29
N LYS A 56 -12.34 -10.84 4.79
CA LYS A 56 -13.64 -10.14 4.86
C LYS A 56 -14.48 -10.25 3.57
N GLY A 57 -13.92 -10.79 2.50
CA GLY A 57 -14.66 -11.06 1.26
C GLY A 57 -15.05 -9.83 0.45
N ARG A 58 -14.36 -8.69 0.64
CA ARG A 58 -14.60 -7.43 -0.10
C ARG A 58 -14.07 -7.54 -1.53
N LYS A 59 -14.86 -8.17 -2.41
CA LYS A 59 -14.48 -8.44 -3.80
C LYS A 59 -14.26 -7.19 -4.62
N GLU A 60 -14.87 -6.06 -4.23
CA GLU A 60 -14.66 -4.77 -4.87
C GLU A 60 -13.22 -4.25 -4.74
N LEU A 61 -12.43 -4.81 -3.81
CA LEU A 61 -11.02 -4.46 -3.59
C LEU A 61 -10.04 -5.46 -4.23
N ALA A 62 -10.53 -6.42 -5.03
CA ALA A 62 -9.70 -7.47 -5.61
C ALA A 62 -8.59 -6.91 -6.50
N ASP A 63 -8.92 -5.96 -7.38
CA ASP A 63 -7.96 -5.33 -8.30
C ASP A 63 -6.84 -4.63 -7.52
N ALA A 64 -7.19 -3.82 -6.50
CA ALA A 64 -6.22 -3.16 -5.63
C ALA A 64 -5.32 -4.16 -4.88
N TYR A 65 -5.85 -5.32 -4.49
CA TYR A 65 -5.06 -6.37 -3.86
C TYR A 65 -4.10 -7.06 -4.85
N GLU A 66 -4.53 -7.33 -6.07
CA GLU A 66 -3.66 -7.88 -7.12
C GLU A 66 -2.46 -6.96 -7.40
N ASP A 67 -2.70 -5.65 -7.53
CA ASP A 67 -1.64 -4.67 -7.70
C ASP A 67 -0.71 -4.59 -6.47
N ALA A 68 -1.25 -4.75 -5.26
CA ALA A 68 -0.44 -4.81 -4.05
C ALA A 68 0.46 -6.06 -3.98
N VAL A 69 0.02 -7.19 -4.56
CA VAL A 69 0.85 -8.39 -4.72
C VAL A 69 2.02 -8.11 -5.67
N LEU A 70 1.76 -7.44 -6.79
CA LEU A 70 2.80 -7.03 -7.74
C LEU A 70 3.78 -6.03 -7.10
N LEU A 71 3.27 -5.07 -6.36
CA LEU A 71 4.09 -4.08 -5.64
C LEU A 71 4.98 -4.74 -4.59
N ARG A 72 4.46 -5.74 -3.88
CA ARG A 72 5.28 -6.53 -2.95
C ARG A 72 6.36 -7.35 -3.68
N ALA A 73 6.03 -7.90 -4.84
CA ALA A 73 6.99 -8.65 -5.65
C ALA A 73 8.12 -7.76 -6.20
N SER A 74 7.86 -6.48 -6.47
CA SER A 74 8.87 -5.52 -6.95
C SER A 74 9.99 -5.30 -5.92
N LEU A 75 9.70 -5.42 -4.62
CA LEU A 75 10.70 -5.37 -3.54
C LEU A 75 11.75 -6.49 -3.59
N SER A 76 11.51 -7.55 -4.36
CA SER A 76 12.46 -8.65 -4.56
C SER A 76 13.30 -8.48 -5.83
N GLY A 77 13.21 -7.30 -6.49
CA GLY A 77 14.00 -6.94 -7.66
C GLY A 77 13.46 -7.46 -8.99
N ALA A 78 12.21 -7.94 -9.04
CA ALA A 78 11.74 -8.77 -10.15
C ALA A 78 10.79 -8.09 -11.17
N ILE A 79 10.04 -7.03 -10.83
CA ILE A 79 8.94 -6.55 -11.70
C ILE A 79 8.65 -5.05 -11.48
N GLU A 80 8.48 -4.30 -12.59
CA GLU A 80 7.98 -2.92 -12.78
C GLU A 80 8.41 -1.78 -11.81
N PRO A 81 8.49 -0.51 -12.28
CA PRO A 81 8.75 0.63 -11.40
C PRO A 81 7.64 0.77 -10.35
N PRO A 82 7.95 0.74 -9.04
CA PRO A 82 6.95 0.73 -7.98
C PRO A 82 5.97 1.93 -7.99
N ASP A 83 6.38 3.08 -8.53
CA ASP A 83 5.52 4.26 -8.69
C ASP A 83 4.25 4.01 -9.52
N LYS A 84 4.37 3.18 -10.56
CA LYS A 84 3.25 2.84 -11.44
C LYS A 84 2.21 2.02 -10.69
N LEU A 85 2.65 1.01 -9.95
CA LEU A 85 1.78 0.14 -9.15
C LEU A 85 1.10 0.92 -8.01
N LEU A 86 1.85 1.79 -7.32
CA LEU A 86 1.26 2.68 -6.31
C LEU A 86 0.15 3.58 -6.90
N THR A 87 0.31 4.03 -8.14
CA THR A 87 -0.69 4.88 -8.81
C THR A 87 -1.95 4.09 -9.17
N GLU A 88 -1.83 2.86 -9.67
CA GLU A 88 -2.98 2.03 -10.02
C GLU A 88 -3.78 1.63 -8.77
N ILE A 89 -3.11 1.17 -7.70
CA ILE A 89 -3.78 0.87 -6.42
C ILE A 89 -4.60 2.08 -5.94
N LYS A 90 -4.06 3.29 -6.03
CA LYS A 90 -4.78 4.50 -5.60
C LYS A 90 -6.06 4.76 -6.41
N LYS A 91 -6.05 4.48 -7.71
CA LYS A 91 -7.23 4.66 -8.57
C LYS A 91 -8.32 3.64 -8.22
N ASP A 92 -7.93 2.40 -7.98
CA ASP A 92 -8.89 1.33 -7.69
C ASP A 92 -9.56 1.52 -6.33
N LEU A 93 -8.86 2.07 -5.35
CA LEU A 93 -9.46 2.43 -4.06
C LEU A 93 -10.45 3.60 -4.12
N ALA A 94 -10.47 4.37 -5.21
CA ALA A 94 -11.35 5.52 -5.38
C ALA A 94 -12.63 5.22 -6.18
N ARG A 95 -12.78 3.97 -6.67
CA ARG A 95 -13.99 3.48 -7.33
C ARG A 95 -15.03 3.01 -6.32
#